data_AF-A0A529Y3M9-F1
#
_entry.id   AF-A0A529Y3M9-F1
#
_cell.length_a   1.000
_cell.length_b   1.000
_cell.length_c   1.000
_cell.angle_alpha   90.00
_cell.angle_beta   90.00
_cell.angle_gamma   90.00
#
_symmetry.space_group_name_H-M   'P 1'
#
loop_
_entity.id
_entity.type
_entity.pdbx_description
1 polymer ?
#
loop_
_entity_poly.entity_id
_entity_poly.type
_entity_poly.pdbx_seq_one_letter_code
_entity_poly.pdbx_strand_id
1 'polypeptide(L)'
;MDLFCIGVGAGPSNLSLACQIQEEIAQGALFLDREVDFRGHPGSAFDCAELQVGHFQDLVTLVNPRSAYTFVNYLHENGRLYNFLNAQFHGVLRAEFAQYLN
;
A
#
# COMPACT_ATOMS: atom_id res chain seq x y z
N MET A 1 20.09 -7.33 16.62
CA MET A 1 19.72 -6.37 15.56
C MET A 1 19.23 -5.14 16.29
N ASP A 2 19.90 -4.00 16.10
CA ASP A 2 19.51 -2.77 16.78
C ASP A 2 18.30 -2.17 16.06
N LEU A 3 17.21 -1.99 16.81
CA LEU A 3 16.00 -1.36 16.30
C LEU A 3 16.06 0.13 16.60
N PHE A 4 16.01 0.96 15.56
CA PHE A 4 15.90 2.40 15.67
C PHE A 4 14.45 2.86 15.84
N CYS A 5 13.49 2.07 15.35
CA CYS A 5 12.07 2.37 15.41
C CYS A 5 11.25 1.12 15.74
N ILE A 6 10.24 1.29 16.60
CA ILE A 6 9.17 0.32 16.81
C ILE A 6 7.84 1.02 16.56
N GLY A 7 7.07 0.53 15.59
CA GLY A 7 5.72 0.99 15.28
C GLY A 7 4.66 0.03 15.81
N VAL A 8 3.58 0.58 16.37
CA VAL A 8 2.39 -0.18 16.75
C VAL A 8 1.30 0.06 15.70
N GLY A 9 0.86 -1.01 15.06
CA GLY A 9 0.02 -1.04 13.87
C GLY A 9 0.83 -1.22 12.58
N ALA A 10 0.28 -1.95 11.61
CA ALA A 10 0.78 -2.11 10.24
C ALA A 10 -0.28 -1.67 9.22
N GLY A 11 -0.98 -0.57 9.53
CA GLY A 11 -1.86 0.10 8.57
C GLY A 11 -1.08 0.98 7.57
N PRO A 12 -1.78 1.61 6.61
CA PRO A 12 -1.16 2.34 5.50
C PRO A 12 -0.15 3.40 5.94
N SER A 13 -0.40 4.12 7.04
CA SER A 13 0.54 5.12 7.56
C SER A 13 1.87 4.52 7.98
N ASN A 14 1.85 3.39 8.70
CA ASN A 14 3.07 2.73 9.17
C ASN A 14 3.75 1.93 8.06
N LEU A 15 2.99 1.37 7.11
CA LEU A 15 3.56 0.74 5.91
C LEU A 15 4.28 1.77 5.02
N SER A 16 3.71 2.96 4.84
CA SER A 16 4.37 4.07 4.12
C SER A 16 5.68 4.47 4.78
N LEU A 17 5.72 4.56 6.11
CA LEU A 17 6.95 4.83 6.85
C LEU A 17 7.96 3.68 6.73
N ALA A 18 7.51 2.43 6.80
CA ALA A 18 8.37 1.26 6.65
C ALA A 18 9.06 1.22 5.29
N CYS A 19 8.33 1.53 4.20
CA CYS A 19 8.89 1.61 2.85
C CYS A 19 10.02 2.65 2.78
N GLN A 20 9.81 3.84 3.36
CA GLN A 20 10.82 4.91 3.37
C GLN A 20 12.04 4.54 4.21
N ILE A 21 11.86 3.97 5.40
CA ILE A 21 12.99 3.51 6.23
C ILE A 21 13.82 2.46 5.49
N GLN A 22 13.15 1.52 4.81
CA GLN A 22 13.80 0.46 4.07
C GLN A 22 14.61 0.97 2.87
N GLU A 23 14.10 1.97 2.14
CA GLU A 23 14.74 2.48 0.93
C GLU A 23 15.80 3.56 1.20
N GLU A 24 15.60 4.43 2.20
CA GLU A 24 16.45 5.62 2.39
C GLU A 24 17.40 5.52 3.58
N ILE A 25 16.98 4.88 4.67
CA ILE A 25 17.68 4.93 5.96
C ILE A 25 18.49 3.65 6.19
N ALA A 26 18.04 2.51 5.66
CA ALA A 26 18.67 1.19 5.81
C ALA A 26 18.97 0.81 7.27
N GLN A 27 18.08 1.21 8.20
CA GLN A 27 18.15 0.88 9.62
C GLN A 27 17.07 -0.13 10.02
N GLY A 28 17.29 -0.84 11.12
CA GLY A 28 16.31 -1.78 11.66
C GLY A 28 15.08 -1.07 12.20
N ALA A 29 13.90 -1.42 11.66
CA ALA A 29 12.60 -1.02 12.19
C ALA A 29 11.69 -2.24 12.32
N LEU A 30 10.83 -2.22 13.35
CA LEU A 30 9.85 -3.28 13.59
C LEU A 30 8.46 -2.68 13.72
N PHE A 31 7.52 -3.12 12.87
CA PHE A 31 6.11 -2.73 12.94
C PHE A 31 5.28 -3.94 13.35
N LEU A 32 4.45 -3.79 14.39
CA LEU A 32 3.66 -4.88 14.98
C LEU A 32 2.18 -4.57 14.85
N ASP A 33 1.41 -5.43 14.20
CA ASP A 33 -0.05 -5.37 14.18
C ASP A 33 -0.65 -6.58 14.90
N ARG A 34 -1.91 -6.46 15.36
CA ARG A 34 -2.65 -7.61 15.90
C ARG A 34 -3.18 -8.50 14.78
N GLU A 35 -3.52 -7.90 13.63
CA GLU A 35 -4.09 -8.61 12.49
C GLU A 35 -2.96 -9.15 11.61
N VAL A 36 -3.17 -10.33 11.03
CA VAL A 36 -2.19 -10.98 10.13
C VAL A 36 -2.23 -10.38 8.74
N ASP A 37 -3.42 -9.94 8.30
CA ASP A 37 -3.66 -9.39 6.97
C ASP A 37 -4.30 -8.00 7.08
N PHE A 38 -3.99 -7.14 6.11
CA PHE A 38 -4.72 -5.89 5.93
C PHE A 38 -6.16 -6.19 5.49
N ARG A 39 -7.10 -5.97 6.42
CA ARG A 39 -8.55 -6.18 6.20
C ARG A 39 -9.33 -4.91 5.87
N GLY A 40 -8.64 -3.76 5.77
CA GLY A 40 -9.29 -2.46 5.60
C GLY A 40 -10.31 -2.15 6.70
N HIS A 41 -11.42 -1.49 6.34
CA HIS A 41 -12.53 -1.25 7.25
C HIS A 41 -13.63 -2.31 7.01
N PRO A 42 -13.75 -3.34 7.88
CA PRO A 42 -14.59 -4.52 7.62
C PRO A 42 -16.09 -4.24 7.51
N GLY A 43 -16.56 -3.04 7.91
CA GLY A 43 -17.96 -2.62 7.78
C GLY A 43 -18.33 -1.93 6.46
N SER A 44 -17.38 -1.73 5.53
CA SER A 44 -17.58 -0.93 4.30
C SER A 44 -17.52 -1.75 3.01
N ALA A 45 -17.52 -3.09 3.10
CA ALA A 45 -17.34 -3.99 1.96
C ALA A 45 -18.61 -4.07 1.10
N PHE A 46 -18.87 -3.02 0.31
CA PHE A 46 -19.48 -3.22 -0.99
C PHE A 46 -18.36 -3.60 -1.94
N ASP A 47 -18.50 -4.71 -2.66
CA ASP A 47 -17.48 -5.24 -3.59
C ASP A 47 -17.04 -4.20 -4.65
N CYS A 48 -17.89 -3.20 -4.92
CA CYS A 48 -17.63 -2.13 -5.87
C CYS A 48 -17.24 -0.79 -5.22
N ALA A 49 -16.87 -0.77 -3.95
CA ALA A 49 -16.45 0.48 -3.30
C ALA A 49 -15.10 0.95 -3.84
N GLU A 50 -15.02 2.22 -4.24
CA GLU A 50 -13.79 2.87 -4.69
C GLU A 50 -13.10 3.64 -3.54
N LEU A 51 -11.80 3.85 -3.68
CA LEU A 51 -11.06 4.81 -2.86
C LEU A 51 -11.51 6.24 -3.19
N GLN A 52 -11.52 7.10 -2.17
CA GLN A 52 -11.81 8.54 -2.34
C GLN A 52 -10.56 9.37 -2.68
N VAL A 53 -9.45 8.70 -2.99
CA VAL A 53 -8.13 9.28 -3.28
C VAL A 53 -7.64 8.83 -4.65
N GLY A 54 -6.77 9.63 -5.26
CA GLY A 54 -6.21 9.32 -6.58
C GLY A 54 -5.26 8.12 -6.54
N HIS A 55 -5.06 7.45 -7.68
CA HIS A 55 -4.25 6.23 -7.77
C HIS A 55 -2.76 6.42 -7.43
N PHE A 56 -2.26 7.66 -7.57
CA PHE A 56 -0.89 8.04 -7.18
C PHE A 56 -0.77 8.42 -5.69
N GLN A 57 -1.88 8.51 -4.96
CA GLN A 57 -1.91 8.70 -3.51
C GLN A 57 -1.83 7.35 -2.79
N ASP A 58 -0.91 6.49 -3.24
CA ASP A 58 -0.58 5.22 -2.59
C ASP A 58 0.39 5.44 -1.40
N LEU A 59 1.10 4.39 -0.98
CA LEU A 59 2.02 4.49 0.17
C LEU A 59 3.22 5.43 -0.06
N VAL A 60 3.72 5.55 -1.29
CA VAL A 60 5.08 6.07 -1.52
C VAL A 60 5.26 6.86 -2.81
N THR A 61 4.36 6.76 -3.80
CA THR A 61 4.49 7.38 -5.12
C THR A 61 4.77 8.88 -5.05
N LEU A 62 4.10 9.60 -4.15
CA LEU A 62 4.30 11.06 -4.00
C LEU A 62 5.64 11.44 -3.36
N VAL A 63 6.33 10.49 -2.72
CA VAL A 63 7.64 10.67 -2.10
C VAL A 63 8.74 10.16 -3.03
N ASN A 64 8.60 8.91 -3.50
CA ASN A 64 9.52 8.23 -4.41
C ASN A 64 8.74 7.43 -5.47
N PRO A 65 8.48 8.01 -6.66
CA PRO A 65 7.77 7.30 -7.74
C PRO A 65 8.58 6.15 -8.36
N ARG A 66 9.85 5.98 -7.97
CA ARG A 66 10.70 4.85 -8.40
C ARG A 66 10.73 3.71 -7.37
N SER A 67 10.02 3.84 -6.27
CA SER A 67 9.94 2.81 -5.23
C SER A 67 9.33 1.52 -5.79
N ALA A 68 9.85 0.38 -5.34
CA ALA A 68 9.26 -0.93 -5.65
C ALA A 68 7.89 -1.11 -4.99
N TYR A 69 7.56 -0.29 -3.98
CA TYR A 69 6.31 -0.36 -3.22
C TYR A 69 5.21 0.54 -3.78
N THR A 70 5.38 1.15 -4.96
CA THR A 70 4.29 1.92 -5.60
C THR A 70 3.15 0.98 -6.04
N PHE A 71 1.92 1.47 -6.04
CA PHE A 71 0.74 0.77 -6.54
C PHE A 71 0.88 0.44 -8.03
N VAL A 72 1.52 1.33 -8.80
CA VAL A 72 1.83 1.09 -10.22
C VAL A 72 2.80 -0.08 -10.38
N ASN A 73 3.84 -0.17 -9.55
CA ASN A 73 4.77 -1.29 -9.58
C ASN A 73 4.08 -2.60 -9.18
N TYR A 74 3.22 -2.58 -8.14
CA TYR A 74 2.37 -3.73 -7.80
C TYR A 74 1.52 -4.21 -9.00
N LEU A 75 0.87 -3.29 -9.72
CA LEU A 75 0.10 -3.65 -10.92
C LEU A 75 0.98 -4.22 -12.02
N HIS A 76 2.21 -3.69 -12.19
CA HIS A 76 3.17 -4.18 -13.18
C HIS A 76 3.63 -5.60 -12.86
N GLU A 77 4.09 -5.85 -11.63
CA GLU A 77 4.58 -7.16 -11.19
C GLU A 77 3.51 -8.25 -11.25
N ASN A 78 2.23 -7.87 -11.13
CA ASN A 78 1.11 -8.80 -11.27
C ASN A 78 0.61 -8.96 -12.72
N GLY A 79 1.21 -8.28 -13.71
CA GLY A 79 0.77 -8.32 -15.11
C GLY A 79 -0.60 -7.64 -15.34
N ARG A 80 -1.01 -6.75 -14.43
CA ARG A 80 -2.34 -6.13 -14.41
C ARG A 80 -2.35 -4.68 -14.85
N LEU A 81 -1.18 -4.03 -14.97
CA LEU A 81 -1.07 -2.61 -15.30
C LEU A 81 -1.81 -2.23 -16.59
N TYR A 82 -1.61 -3.00 -17.67
CA TYR A 82 -2.29 -2.73 -18.94
C TYR A 82 -3.82 -2.84 -18.81
N ASN A 83 -4.29 -3.88 -18.12
CA ASN A 83 -5.73 -4.08 -17.91
C ASN A 83 -6.32 -3.00 -17.02
N PHE A 84 -5.61 -2.59 -15.97
CA PHE A 84 -6.02 -1.50 -15.08
C PHE A 84 -6.20 -0.18 -15.85
N LEU A 85 -5.25 0.17 -16.73
CA LEU A 85 -5.35 1.37 -17.58
C LEU A 85 -6.53 1.33 -18.54
N ASN A 86 -6.91 0.14 -19.03
CA ASN A 86 -8.01 -0.02 -19.99
C ASN A 86 -9.37 -0.28 -19.33
N ALA A 87 -9.42 -0.60 -18.04
CA ALA A 87 -10.66 -0.93 -17.34
C ALA A 87 -11.60 0.27 -17.17
N GLN A 88 -11.12 1.50 -17.38
CA GLN A 88 -11.88 2.74 -17.26
C GLN A 88 -12.62 2.87 -15.91
N PHE A 89 -12.02 2.36 -14.83
CA PHE A 89 -12.54 2.58 -13.49
C PHE A 89 -12.49 4.08 -13.15
N HIS A 90 -13.52 4.59 -12.47
CA HIS A 90 -13.51 5.97 -11.97
C HIS A 90 -12.54 6.14 -10.80
N GLY A 91 -12.29 5.06 -10.06
CA GLY A 91 -11.42 4.99 -8.89
C GLY A 91 -10.74 3.63 -8.74
N VAL A 92 -9.76 3.53 -7.84
CA VAL A 92 -9.22 2.21 -7.45
C VAL A 92 -10.21 1.54 -6.51
N LEU A 93 -10.57 0.28 -6.79
CA LEU A 93 -11.42 -0.49 -5.91
C LEU A 93 -10.73 -0.73 -4.56
N ARG A 94 -11.48 -0.64 -3.46
CA ARG A 94 -10.96 -0.90 -2.12
C ARG A 94 -10.41 -2.31 -1.98
N ALA A 95 -11.02 -3.29 -2.64
CA ALA A 95 -10.55 -4.67 -2.67
C ALA A 95 -9.19 -4.79 -3.38
N GLU A 96 -9.02 -4.06 -4.48
CA GLU A 96 -7.74 -4.00 -5.21
C GLU A 96 -6.64 -3.41 -4.34
N PHE A 97 -6.94 -2.30 -3.68
CA PHE A 97 -5.98 -1.65 -2.79
C PHE A 97 -5.65 -2.51 -1.57
N ALA A 98 -6.61 -3.29 -1.07
CA ALA A 98 -6.35 -4.24 0.01
C ALA A 98 -5.41 -5.37 -0.45
N GLN A 99 -5.51 -5.85 -1.69
CA GLN A 99 -4.55 -6.81 -2.26
C GLN A 99 -3.14 -6.20 -2.41
N TYR A 100 -3.05 -4.93 -2.79
CA TYR A 100 -1.77 -4.21 -2.83
C TYR A 100 -1.09 -4.09 -1.45
N LEU A 101 -1.87 -4.02 -0.37
CA LEU A 101 -1.35 -3.86 0.99
C LEU A 101 -1.02 -5.20 1.71
N ASN A 102 -1.27 -6.34 1.07
CA ASN A 102 -0.96 -7.68 1.60
C ASN A 102 0.17 -8.33 0.79
#